data_AF-A0A1H9DLA9-F1
#
_entry.id   AF-A0A1H9DLA9-F1
#
_cell.length_a   1.000
_cell.length_b   1.000
_cell.length_c   1.000
_cell.angle_alpha   90.00
_cell.angle_beta   90.00
_cell.angle_gamma   90.00
#
_symmetry.space_group_name_H-M   'P 1'
#
loop_
_entity.id
_entity.type
_entity.pdbx_description
1 polymer ?
#
loop_
_entity_poly.entity_id
_entity_poly.type
_entity_poly.pdbx_seq_one_letter_code
_entity_poly.pdbx_strand_id
1 'polypeptide(L)'
;MPVKMLTALFLLLPALALAQSSSIDQIVDAQKAFEARNTEGGASIAPAIENYLLALQSTATLALIEQSEGVGNRADIRQLAPQNQAAVFQGHGDGNLADIEQNGVGNLAIVTQTGSGNLLSALEQAGNGNSATVLQAGSFNSADIHQYGDNNSLNLQQNDQYNSATISEYGQVALSITQSNPGGSAASVNALKVSAVVESGYSSGFGPITTTGTGNTALNLCSGSDAFCASH
;
A
#
# COMPACT_ATOMS: atom_id res chain seq x y z
N MET A 1 -20.97 38.46 55.11
CA MET A 1 -19.52 38.72 55.01
C MET A 1 -18.89 37.52 54.31
N PRO A 2 -18.14 37.72 53.22
CA PRO A 2 -17.72 36.63 52.32
C PRO A 2 -16.38 36.03 52.74
N VAL A 3 -16.22 34.72 52.53
CA VAL A 3 -14.91 34.03 52.53
C VAL A 3 -14.43 33.94 51.08
N LYS A 4 -13.17 34.31 50.88
CA LYS A 4 -12.44 34.39 49.60
C LYS A 4 -11.92 33.03 49.12
N MET A 5 -11.78 32.95 47.79
CA MET A 5 -10.75 32.26 46.99
C MET A 5 -10.69 30.73 46.99
N LEU A 6 -10.97 30.14 45.82
CA LEU A 6 -9.93 29.38 45.11
C LEU A 6 -10.09 29.53 43.59
N THR A 7 -9.06 30.10 42.98
CA THR A 7 -8.82 30.21 41.55
C THR A 7 -8.42 28.83 41.00
N ALA A 8 -9.05 28.37 39.93
CA ALA A 8 -8.47 27.35 39.07
C ALA A 8 -8.85 27.65 37.61
N LEU A 9 -7.97 28.43 37.01
CA LEU A 9 -7.64 28.48 35.59
C LEU A 9 -7.92 27.14 34.89
N PHE A 10 -9.04 27.02 34.17
CA PHE A 10 -9.23 25.92 33.23
C PHE A 10 -8.39 26.26 31.99
N LEU A 11 -7.18 25.73 32.02
CA LEU A 11 -6.21 25.71 30.94
C LEU A 11 -6.88 25.28 29.63
N LEU A 12 -6.38 25.89 28.55
CA LEU A 12 -6.63 25.54 27.17
C LEU A 12 -6.72 24.01 27.01
N LEU A 13 -7.85 23.55 26.44
CA LEU A 13 -7.87 22.26 25.76
C LEU A 13 -6.71 22.26 24.75
N PRO A 14 -5.75 21.33 24.87
CA PRO A 14 -4.66 21.24 23.92
C PRO A 14 -5.23 20.80 22.58
N ALA A 15 -4.54 21.26 21.54
CA ALA A 15 -4.76 20.95 20.14
C ALA A 15 -5.25 19.50 19.93
N LEU A 16 -6.27 19.40 19.10
CA LEU A 16 -6.71 18.17 18.45
C LEU A 16 -5.51 17.55 17.72
N ALA A 17 -4.75 16.71 18.41
CA ALA A 17 -3.73 15.89 17.81
C ALA A 17 -4.47 14.84 16.96
N LEU A 18 -4.46 15.03 15.64
CA LEU A 18 -4.76 13.98 14.69
C LEU A 18 -3.76 12.84 14.96
N ALA A 19 -4.14 11.85 15.76
CA ALA A 19 -3.34 10.65 15.91
C ALA A 19 -3.34 9.93 14.55
N GLN A 20 -2.21 9.94 13.85
CA GLN A 20 -2.01 9.05 12.71
C GLN A 20 -2.27 7.61 13.18
N SER A 21 -3.08 6.86 12.45
CA SER A 21 -3.33 5.44 12.73
C SER A 21 -2.02 4.68 12.72
N SER A 22 -1.85 3.71 13.63
CA SER A 22 -0.64 2.90 13.67
C SER A 22 -0.56 2.01 12.43
N SER A 23 0.65 1.56 12.08
CA SER A 23 0.85 0.61 10.98
C SER A 23 0.06 -0.70 11.18
N ILE A 24 -0.12 -1.11 12.43
CA ILE A 24 -0.96 -2.25 12.81
C ILE A 24 -2.44 -1.97 12.55
N ASP A 25 -2.94 -0.77 12.89
CA ASP A 25 -4.32 -0.38 12.58
C ASP A 25 -4.56 -0.39 11.07
N GLN A 26 -3.59 0.05 10.26
CA GLN A 26 -3.68 0.00 8.80
C GLN A 26 -3.77 -1.43 8.25
N ILE A 27 -3.03 -2.38 8.85
CA ILE A 27 -3.12 -3.80 8.49
C ILE A 27 -4.50 -4.37 8.88
N VAL A 28 -5.00 -4.03 10.07
CA VAL A 28 -6.32 -4.47 10.53
C VAL A 28 -7.44 -3.91 9.66
N ASP A 29 -7.36 -2.63 9.30
CA ASP A 29 -8.33 -2.00 8.41
C ASP A 29 -8.30 -2.62 7.01
N ALA A 30 -7.11 -2.93 6.49
CA ALA A 30 -6.96 -3.64 5.22
C ALA A 30 -7.54 -5.06 5.26
N GLN A 31 -7.33 -5.79 6.36
CA GLN A 31 -7.92 -7.10 6.59
C GLN A 31 -9.44 -7.03 6.60
N LYS A 32 -10.03 -6.10 7.36
CA LYS A 32 -11.48 -5.89 7.39
C LYS A 32 -12.04 -5.54 6.01
N ALA A 33 -11.33 -4.70 5.27
CA ALA A 33 -11.73 -4.34 3.91
C ALA A 33 -11.62 -5.54 2.95
N PHE A 34 -10.64 -6.42 3.13
CA PHE A 34 -10.54 -7.69 2.41
C PHE A 34 -11.71 -8.61 2.75
N GLU A 35 -12.00 -8.81 4.03
CA GLU A 35 -13.11 -9.66 4.50
C GLU A 35 -14.47 -9.15 4.05
N ALA A 36 -14.71 -7.84 4.11
CA ALA A 36 -15.94 -7.22 3.61
C ALA A 36 -16.15 -7.45 2.10
N ARG A 37 -15.06 -7.62 1.35
CA ARG A 37 -15.09 -7.98 -0.08
C ARG A 37 -15.27 -9.49 -0.30
N ASN A 38 -15.09 -10.29 0.74
CA ASN A 38 -15.20 -11.75 0.73
C ASN A 38 -16.51 -12.26 1.35
N THR A 39 -17.39 -11.38 1.85
CA THR A 39 -18.60 -11.77 2.60
C THR A 39 -19.77 -12.37 1.80
N GLU A 40 -19.59 -12.75 0.52
CA GLU A 40 -20.64 -13.51 -0.18
C GLU A 40 -20.64 -15.02 0.11
N GLY A 41 -19.71 -15.57 0.90
CA GLY A 41 -19.93 -16.92 1.44
C GLY A 41 -18.75 -17.65 2.05
N GLY A 42 -18.35 -17.32 3.28
CA GLY A 42 -17.40 -18.16 4.01
C GLY A 42 -17.15 -17.69 5.43
N ALA A 43 -16.99 -18.63 6.37
CA ALA A 43 -16.83 -18.35 7.79
C ALA A 43 -15.60 -17.47 8.09
N SER A 44 -15.85 -16.34 8.74
CA SER A 44 -14.84 -15.37 9.17
C SER A 44 -13.85 -16.00 10.17
N ILE A 45 -12.57 -16.05 9.78
CA ILE A 45 -11.43 -16.31 10.67
C ILE A 45 -10.91 -15.02 11.36
N ALA A 46 -11.57 -13.88 11.07
CA ALA A 46 -11.20 -12.52 11.45
C ALA A 46 -10.94 -12.26 12.93
N PRO A 47 -11.77 -12.75 13.88
CA PRO A 47 -11.67 -12.26 15.25
C PRO A 47 -10.37 -12.70 15.94
N ALA A 48 -9.77 -13.82 15.51
CA ALA A 48 -8.55 -14.33 16.10
C ALA A 48 -7.31 -13.60 15.58
N ILE A 49 -7.28 -13.28 14.29
CA ILE A 49 -6.17 -12.55 13.66
C ILE A 49 -6.24 -11.07 14.07
N GLU A 50 -7.43 -10.46 14.08
CA GLU A 50 -7.62 -9.07 14.53
C GLU A 50 -7.16 -8.87 15.97
N ASN A 51 -7.56 -9.74 16.91
CA ASN A 51 -7.12 -9.65 18.30
C ASN A 51 -5.61 -9.87 18.47
N TYR A 52 -5.00 -10.73 17.64
CA TYR A 52 -3.55 -10.93 17.63
C TYR A 52 -2.83 -9.70 17.11
N LEU A 53 -3.30 -9.10 16.02
CA LEU A 53 -2.72 -7.89 15.42
C LEU A 53 -2.84 -6.70 16.37
N LEU A 54 -4.02 -6.45 16.96
CA LEU A 54 -4.24 -5.35 17.91
C LEU A 54 -3.42 -5.47 19.19
N ALA A 55 -2.89 -6.67 19.50
CA ALA A 55 -1.99 -6.89 20.63
C ALA A 55 -0.51 -6.63 20.30
N LEU A 56 -0.16 -6.46 19.01
CA LEU A 56 1.20 -6.17 18.59
C LEU A 56 1.53 -4.68 18.78
N GLN A 57 2.78 -4.42 19.16
CA GLN A 57 3.31 -3.06 19.23
C GLN A 57 3.73 -2.58 17.84
N SER A 58 3.72 -1.27 17.60
CA SER A 58 4.18 -0.66 16.34
C SER A 58 5.66 -0.95 16.02
N THR A 59 6.44 -1.44 16.99
CA THR A 59 7.84 -1.83 16.82
C THR A 59 8.01 -3.30 16.40
N ALA A 60 6.93 -4.07 16.29
CA ALA A 60 7.01 -5.47 15.91
C ALA A 60 7.46 -5.61 14.45
N THR A 61 8.35 -6.57 14.21
CA THR A 61 8.54 -7.12 12.86
C THR A 61 7.41 -8.11 12.59
N LEU A 62 6.65 -7.92 11.52
CA LEU A 62 5.47 -8.73 11.20
C LEU A 62 5.49 -9.11 9.72
N ALA A 63 5.30 -10.39 9.43
CA ALA A 63 4.96 -10.90 8.11
C ALA A 63 3.67 -11.70 8.23
N LEU A 64 2.60 -11.23 7.61
CA LEU A 64 1.29 -11.88 7.59
C LEU A 64 0.93 -12.25 6.16
N ILE A 65 0.50 -13.50 5.96
CA ILE A 65 -0.07 -13.97 4.70
C ILE A 65 -1.41 -14.62 5.03
N GLU A 66 -2.49 -14.09 4.48
CA GLU A 66 -3.82 -14.67 4.54
C GLU A 66 -4.28 -15.00 3.12
N GLN A 67 -4.54 -16.28 2.87
CA GLN A 67 -5.07 -16.76 1.60
C GLN A 67 -6.43 -17.42 1.87
N SER A 68 -7.49 -16.94 1.22
CA SER A 68 -8.85 -17.48 1.37
C SER A 68 -9.49 -17.75 0.02
N GLU A 69 -9.80 -19.03 -0.23
CA GLU A 69 -10.40 -19.50 -1.48
C GLU A 69 -9.51 -19.31 -2.73
N GLY A 70 -9.58 -20.25 -3.67
CA GLY A 70 -8.71 -20.29 -4.86
C GLY A 70 -7.47 -21.19 -4.72
N VAL A 71 -6.89 -21.55 -5.86
CA VAL A 71 -5.79 -22.51 -6.01
C VAL A 71 -4.59 -21.84 -6.68
N GLY A 72 -3.38 -22.18 -6.21
CA GLY A 72 -2.14 -21.72 -6.84
C GLY A 72 -1.74 -20.28 -6.51
N ASN A 73 -2.35 -19.67 -5.49
CA ASN A 73 -1.91 -18.39 -4.95
C ASN A 73 -0.55 -18.55 -4.25
N ARG A 74 0.38 -17.61 -4.49
CA ARG A 74 1.69 -17.57 -3.85
C ARG A 74 1.93 -16.18 -3.28
N ALA A 75 2.42 -16.14 -2.05
CA ALA A 75 2.91 -14.91 -1.43
C ALA A 75 4.28 -15.19 -0.82
N ASP A 76 5.21 -14.27 -1.00
CA ASP A 76 6.55 -14.30 -0.40
C ASP A 76 6.81 -12.95 0.27
N ILE A 77 7.37 -12.98 1.47
CA ILE A 77 7.69 -11.79 2.27
C ILE A 77 9.08 -11.99 2.86
N ARG A 78 10.01 -11.12 2.49
CA ARG A 78 11.36 -11.11 3.01
C ARG A 78 11.68 -9.79 3.72
N GLN A 79 11.92 -9.87 5.03
CA GLN A 79 12.28 -8.73 5.87
C GLN A 79 13.73 -8.86 6.32
N LEU A 80 14.57 -7.90 5.91
CA LEU A 80 16.01 -7.94 6.19
C LEU A 80 16.41 -7.14 7.44
N ALA A 81 15.48 -6.36 8.01
CA ALA A 81 15.71 -5.50 9.16
C ALA A 81 14.47 -5.44 10.08
N PRO A 82 14.65 -5.00 11.34
CA PRO A 82 13.59 -5.03 12.34
C PRO A 82 12.51 -3.97 12.11
N GLN A 83 11.36 -4.12 12.78
CA GLN A 83 10.22 -3.19 12.77
C GLN A 83 9.51 -3.07 11.41
N ASN A 84 9.89 -3.90 10.45
CA ASN A 84 9.18 -3.99 9.18
C ASN A 84 7.89 -4.78 9.35
N GLN A 85 6.83 -4.31 8.71
CA GLN A 85 5.52 -4.92 8.73
C GLN A 85 5.06 -5.14 7.30
N ALA A 86 4.64 -6.35 7.00
CA ALA A 86 4.13 -6.74 5.70
C ALA A 86 2.92 -7.64 5.86
N ALA A 87 1.87 -7.37 5.10
CA ALA A 87 0.66 -8.17 5.07
C ALA A 87 0.22 -8.41 3.62
N VAL A 88 -0.03 -9.67 3.28
CA VAL A 88 -0.59 -10.08 1.99
C VAL A 88 -1.92 -10.78 2.22
N PHE A 89 -2.98 -10.26 1.60
CA PHE A 89 -4.32 -10.84 1.60
C PHE A 89 -4.68 -11.25 0.17
N GLN A 90 -4.85 -12.54 -0.09
CA GLN A 90 -5.21 -13.08 -1.42
C GLN A 90 -6.51 -13.89 -1.31
N GLY A 91 -7.50 -13.63 -2.17
CA GLY A 91 -8.70 -14.45 -2.15
C GLY A 91 -9.62 -14.41 -3.35
N HIS A 92 -10.53 -15.39 -3.40
CA HIS A 92 -11.61 -15.56 -4.38
C HIS A 92 -11.13 -15.71 -5.84
N GLY A 93 -9.89 -16.14 -6.04
CA GLY A 93 -9.39 -16.48 -7.38
C GLY A 93 -8.03 -17.16 -7.38
N ASP A 94 -7.67 -17.68 -8.55
CA ASP A 94 -6.55 -18.60 -8.72
C ASP A 94 -5.31 -17.89 -9.23
N GLY A 95 -4.13 -18.39 -8.87
CA GLY A 95 -2.86 -17.99 -9.47
C GLY A 95 -2.42 -16.55 -9.19
N ASN A 96 -2.85 -15.96 -8.08
CA ASN A 96 -2.32 -14.66 -7.65
C ASN A 96 -0.91 -14.81 -7.08
N LEU A 97 -0.02 -13.87 -7.41
CA LEU A 97 1.35 -13.86 -6.90
C LEU A 97 1.67 -12.51 -6.27
N ALA A 98 2.29 -12.52 -5.10
CA ALA A 98 2.85 -11.33 -4.46
C ALA A 98 4.24 -11.62 -3.90
N ASP A 99 5.20 -10.76 -4.21
CA ASP A 99 6.56 -10.80 -3.64
C ASP A 99 6.85 -9.45 -2.99
N ILE A 100 7.24 -9.47 -1.71
CA ILE A 100 7.56 -8.28 -0.91
C ILE A 100 8.96 -8.44 -0.33
N GLU A 101 9.81 -7.44 -0.54
CA GLU A 101 11.13 -7.34 0.06
C GLU A 101 11.30 -6.00 0.79
N GLN A 102 11.63 -6.06 2.08
CA GLN A 102 11.85 -4.87 2.91
C GLN A 102 13.29 -4.85 3.44
N ASN A 103 14.08 -3.93 2.88
CA ASN A 103 15.49 -3.70 3.17
C ASN A 103 15.71 -2.34 3.86
N GLY A 104 15.25 -2.25 5.11
CA GLY A 104 15.39 -1.06 5.98
C GLY A 104 14.55 -1.22 7.24
N VAL A 105 14.39 -0.18 8.05
CA VAL A 105 13.70 -0.26 9.35
C VAL A 105 12.36 0.47 9.30
N GLY A 106 11.32 -0.15 9.88
CA GLY A 106 10.03 0.50 10.04
C GLY A 106 9.22 0.64 8.76
N ASN A 107 9.47 -0.20 7.76
CA ASN A 107 8.72 -0.19 6.50
C ASN A 107 7.38 -0.93 6.64
N LEU A 108 6.35 -0.45 5.95
CA LEU A 108 5.02 -1.04 5.88
C LEU A 108 4.67 -1.42 4.44
N ALA A 109 4.24 -2.66 4.25
CA ALA A 109 3.76 -3.18 2.97
C ALA A 109 2.42 -3.88 3.16
N ILE A 110 1.36 -3.44 2.47
CA ILE A 110 0.05 -4.06 2.53
C ILE A 110 -0.38 -4.36 1.10
N VAL A 111 -0.63 -5.64 0.81
CA VAL A 111 -1.04 -6.10 -0.51
C VAL A 111 -2.36 -6.84 -0.37
N THR A 112 -3.34 -6.47 -1.18
CA THR A 112 -4.63 -7.16 -1.27
C THR A 112 -4.91 -7.51 -2.73
N GLN A 113 -5.05 -8.79 -3.04
CA GLN A 113 -5.39 -9.28 -4.37
C GLN A 113 -6.71 -10.03 -4.29
N THR A 114 -7.74 -9.51 -4.96
CA THR A 114 -9.05 -10.16 -5.08
C THR A 114 -9.33 -10.49 -6.54
N GLY A 115 -9.76 -11.72 -6.81
CA GLY A 115 -9.92 -12.25 -8.17
C GLY A 115 -8.71 -13.09 -8.62
N SER A 116 -8.51 -13.28 -9.93
CA SER A 116 -7.60 -14.31 -10.46
C SER A 116 -6.44 -13.76 -11.29
N GLY A 117 -5.26 -14.38 -11.17
CA GLY A 117 -4.09 -14.08 -12.00
C GLY A 117 -3.51 -12.67 -11.79
N ASN A 118 -3.76 -12.04 -10.65
CA ASN A 118 -3.12 -10.78 -10.31
C ASN A 118 -1.67 -11.03 -9.89
N LEU A 119 -0.77 -10.18 -10.36
CA LEU A 119 0.66 -10.29 -10.17
C LEU A 119 1.18 -9.01 -9.53
N LEU A 120 1.75 -9.14 -8.34
CA LEU A 120 2.69 -8.18 -7.79
C LEU A 120 4.06 -8.85 -7.90
N SER A 121 4.78 -8.48 -8.96
CA SER A 121 6.06 -9.10 -9.32
C SER A 121 7.16 -8.80 -8.31
N ALA A 122 7.17 -7.56 -7.80
CA ALA A 122 8.01 -7.13 -6.70
C ALA A 122 7.38 -5.90 -6.02
N LEU A 123 7.51 -5.86 -4.70
CA LEU A 123 7.41 -4.66 -3.89
C LEU A 123 8.69 -4.57 -3.04
N GLU A 124 9.68 -3.84 -3.54
CA GLU A 124 10.94 -3.62 -2.85
C GLU A 124 10.90 -2.28 -2.09
N GLN A 125 11.19 -2.29 -0.80
CA GLN A 125 11.33 -1.09 0.03
C GLN A 125 12.74 -1.03 0.60
N ALA A 126 13.60 -0.18 0.05
CA ALA A 126 14.96 0.03 0.57
C ALA A 126 15.12 1.42 1.18
N GLY A 127 15.43 1.49 2.47
CA GLY A 127 15.34 2.71 3.30
C GLY A 127 14.33 2.56 4.43
N ASN A 128 14.13 3.59 5.25
CA ASN A 128 13.38 3.51 6.50
C ASN A 128 12.01 4.21 6.41
N GLY A 129 11.00 3.66 7.08
CA GLY A 129 9.68 4.29 7.19
C GLY A 129 8.87 4.32 5.89
N ASN A 130 9.25 3.56 4.86
CA ASN A 130 8.49 3.48 3.61
C ASN A 130 7.16 2.75 3.81
N SER A 131 6.10 3.20 3.15
CA SER A 131 4.76 2.62 3.20
C SER A 131 4.24 2.38 1.80
N ALA A 132 3.72 1.18 1.53
CA ALA A 132 3.02 0.87 0.29
C ALA A 132 1.75 0.07 0.56
N THR A 133 0.64 0.54 -0.01
CA THR A 133 -0.63 -0.18 -0.06
C THR A 133 -0.96 -0.48 -1.51
N VAL A 134 -1.11 -1.77 -1.85
CA VAL A 134 -1.45 -2.24 -3.19
C VAL A 134 -2.76 -3.02 -3.12
N LEU A 135 -3.72 -2.64 -3.95
CA LEU A 135 -4.98 -3.32 -4.15
C LEU A 135 -5.13 -3.72 -5.62
N GLN A 136 -5.21 -5.00 -5.92
CA GLN A 136 -5.51 -5.52 -7.25
C GLN A 136 -6.83 -6.28 -7.20
N ALA A 137 -7.90 -5.66 -7.67
CA ALA A 137 -9.24 -6.23 -7.72
C ALA A 137 -9.63 -6.53 -9.17
N GLY A 138 -9.89 -7.79 -9.49
CA GLY A 138 -10.26 -8.24 -10.84
C GLY A 138 -9.31 -9.31 -11.38
N SER A 139 -8.82 -9.19 -12.62
CA SER A 139 -8.00 -10.26 -13.21
C SER A 139 -6.85 -9.78 -14.06
N PHE A 140 -5.72 -10.49 -14.00
CA PHE A 140 -4.53 -10.17 -14.81
C PHE A 140 -4.00 -8.75 -14.61
N ASN A 141 -4.17 -8.18 -13.42
CA ASN A 141 -3.52 -6.93 -13.06
C ASN A 141 -2.06 -7.21 -12.65
N SER A 142 -1.14 -6.34 -13.05
CA SER A 142 0.29 -6.48 -12.79
C SER A 142 0.85 -5.21 -12.14
N ALA A 143 1.70 -5.38 -11.13
CA ALA A 143 2.42 -4.30 -10.49
C ALA A 143 3.89 -4.70 -10.25
N ASP A 144 4.78 -3.73 -10.43
CA ASP A 144 6.21 -3.79 -10.11
C ASP A 144 6.58 -2.47 -9.44
N ILE A 145 6.99 -2.52 -8.17
CA ILE A 145 7.11 -1.35 -7.30
C ILE A 145 8.44 -1.38 -6.56
N HIS A 146 9.23 -0.32 -6.72
CA HIS A 146 10.45 -0.11 -5.94
C HIS A 146 10.41 1.25 -5.24
N GLN A 147 10.47 1.26 -3.90
CA GLN A 147 10.57 2.45 -3.06
C GLN A 147 11.97 2.55 -2.47
N TYR A 148 12.77 3.49 -2.97
CA TYR A 148 14.11 3.77 -2.48
C TYR A 148 14.14 5.07 -1.65
N GLY A 149 14.93 5.11 -0.58
CA GLY A 149 15.00 6.28 0.33
C GLY A 149 14.04 6.15 1.51
N ASP A 150 13.89 7.22 2.29
CA ASP A 150 13.17 7.19 3.57
C ASP A 150 11.79 7.86 3.48
N ASN A 151 10.79 7.24 4.12
CA ASN A 151 9.43 7.75 4.30
C ASN A 151 8.57 7.91 3.03
N ASN A 152 8.80 7.12 1.98
CA ASN A 152 7.90 7.08 0.82
C ASN A 152 6.52 6.53 1.21
N SER A 153 5.48 6.96 0.51
CA SER A 153 4.10 6.50 0.69
C SER A 153 3.45 6.26 -0.66
N LEU A 154 3.11 5.02 -0.96
CA LEU A 154 2.42 4.63 -2.19
C LEU A 154 1.05 4.02 -1.87
N ASN A 155 0.03 4.45 -2.60
CA ASN A 155 -1.24 3.76 -2.69
C ASN A 155 -1.55 3.44 -4.16
N LEU A 156 -1.54 2.16 -4.52
CA LEU A 156 -1.90 1.67 -5.85
C LEU A 156 -3.19 0.87 -5.78
N GLN A 157 -4.19 1.26 -6.55
CA GLN A 157 -5.40 0.48 -6.77
C GLN A 157 -5.57 0.16 -8.26
N GLN A 158 -5.62 -1.13 -8.61
CA GLN A 158 -5.92 -1.62 -9.96
C GLN A 158 -7.24 -2.38 -9.91
N ASN A 159 -8.27 -1.87 -10.57
CA ASN A 159 -9.60 -2.48 -10.67
C ASN A 159 -9.81 -3.04 -12.09
N ASP A 160 -10.63 -4.07 -12.21
CA ASP A 160 -10.95 -4.73 -13.48
C ASP A 160 -9.76 -5.55 -14.04
N GLN A 161 -9.48 -5.48 -15.35
CA GLN A 161 -8.57 -6.41 -16.01
C GLN A 161 -7.41 -5.76 -16.76
N TYR A 162 -6.26 -6.45 -16.80
CA TYR A 162 -5.10 -6.06 -17.62
C TYR A 162 -4.56 -4.64 -17.32
N ASN A 163 -4.62 -4.23 -16.06
CA ASN A 163 -3.89 -3.04 -15.62
C ASN A 163 -2.45 -3.42 -15.32
N SER A 164 -1.48 -2.64 -15.80
CA SER A 164 -0.07 -2.81 -15.51
C SER A 164 0.46 -1.52 -14.90
N ALA A 165 1.18 -1.61 -13.79
CA ALA A 165 1.84 -0.48 -13.14
C ALA A 165 3.31 -0.82 -12.89
N THR A 166 4.23 0.03 -13.35
CA THR A 166 5.63 0.00 -12.93
C THR A 166 5.94 1.30 -12.21
N ILE A 167 6.39 1.23 -10.96
CA ILE A 167 6.59 2.37 -10.07
C ILE A 167 8.00 2.30 -9.50
N SER A 168 8.76 3.39 -9.63
CA SER A 168 10.07 3.53 -8.96
C SER A 168 10.16 4.88 -8.27
N GLU A 169 10.29 4.90 -6.95
CA GLU A 169 10.35 6.12 -6.12
C GLU A 169 11.76 6.30 -5.52
N TYR A 170 12.23 7.55 -5.44
CA TYR A 170 13.33 7.96 -4.58
C TYR A 170 12.86 9.14 -3.76
N GLY A 171 13.26 9.22 -2.49
CA GLY A 171 12.95 10.37 -1.68
C GLY A 171 11.89 10.11 -0.61
N GLN A 172 11.08 11.14 -0.32
CA GLN A 172 9.89 11.12 0.54
C GLN A 172 8.72 11.57 -0.35
N VAL A 173 8.24 10.64 -1.18
CA VAL A 173 7.17 10.83 -2.18
C VAL A 173 5.86 10.22 -1.68
N ALA A 174 4.73 10.92 -1.80
CA ALA A 174 3.40 10.40 -1.43
C ALA A 174 2.48 10.23 -2.66
N LEU A 175 2.41 9.06 -3.28
CA LEU A 175 1.70 8.82 -4.54
C LEU A 175 0.37 8.05 -4.34
N SER A 176 -0.72 8.47 -4.99
CA SER A 176 -1.99 7.71 -5.07
C SER A 176 -2.41 7.48 -6.51
N ILE A 177 -2.49 6.22 -6.92
CA ILE A 177 -2.83 5.76 -8.27
C ILE A 177 -4.11 4.93 -8.20
N THR A 178 -5.05 5.23 -9.10
CA THR A 178 -6.21 4.36 -9.34
C THR A 178 -6.32 4.05 -10.82
N GLN A 179 -6.13 2.78 -11.16
CA GLN A 179 -6.21 2.26 -12.51
C GLN A 179 -7.46 1.39 -12.64
N SER A 180 -8.23 1.61 -13.69
CA SER A 180 -9.37 0.77 -14.03
C SER A 180 -9.36 0.50 -15.53
N ASN A 181 -9.75 -0.71 -15.92
CA ASN A 181 -9.87 -1.05 -17.32
C ASN A 181 -11.06 -1.98 -17.49
N PRO A 182 -12.27 -1.42 -17.69
CA PRO A 182 -13.51 -2.20 -17.71
C PRO A 182 -13.58 -3.21 -18.85
N GLY A 183 -12.64 -3.16 -19.81
CA GLY A 183 -12.52 -4.12 -20.90
C GLY A 183 -13.61 -3.99 -21.99
N GLY A 184 -13.37 -4.74 -23.07
CA GLY A 184 -14.20 -4.91 -24.27
C GLY A 184 -13.59 -6.03 -25.13
N SER A 185 -14.22 -6.45 -26.24
CA SER A 185 -13.77 -7.62 -27.05
C SER A 185 -12.35 -7.53 -27.63
N ALA A 186 -11.65 -6.41 -27.45
CA ALA A 186 -10.25 -6.20 -27.76
C ALA A 186 -9.53 -5.43 -26.62
N ALA A 187 -9.69 -5.87 -25.37
CA ALA A 187 -9.05 -5.23 -24.22
C ALA A 187 -7.52 -5.21 -24.39
N SER A 188 -6.95 -4.04 -24.65
CA SER A 188 -5.51 -3.80 -24.61
C SER A 188 -5.07 -3.49 -23.17
N VAL A 189 -3.80 -3.75 -22.88
CA VAL A 189 -3.19 -3.48 -21.57
C VAL A 189 -3.35 -1.99 -21.25
N ASN A 190 -3.98 -1.68 -20.12
CA ASN A 190 -3.92 -0.34 -19.54
C ASN A 190 -2.58 -0.28 -18.80
N ALA A 191 -1.55 0.30 -19.42
CA ALA A 191 -0.16 0.18 -18.96
C ALA A 191 0.36 1.51 -18.40
N LEU A 192 0.28 1.72 -17.10
CA LEU A 192 0.85 2.87 -16.40
C LEU A 192 2.34 2.64 -16.07
N LYS A 193 3.19 3.61 -16.37
CA LYS A 193 4.59 3.66 -15.90
C LYS A 193 4.79 4.96 -15.12
N VAL A 194 5.33 4.89 -13.90
CA VAL A 194 5.67 6.07 -13.08
C VAL A 194 7.07 5.91 -12.50
N SER A 195 7.90 6.95 -12.59
CA SER A 195 9.19 7.05 -11.88
C SER A 195 9.25 8.40 -11.16
N ALA A 196 9.58 8.46 -9.87
CA ALA A 196 9.66 9.69 -9.06
C ALA A 196 10.97 9.71 -8.24
N VAL A 197 11.59 10.88 -8.06
CA VAL A 197 12.86 11.09 -7.31
C VAL A 197 12.76 12.37 -6.47
N VAL A 198 13.14 12.43 -5.19
CA VAL A 198 13.28 13.70 -4.44
C VAL A 198 14.30 13.68 -3.29
N GLU A 199 15.42 14.41 -3.45
CA GLU A 199 16.32 14.89 -2.36
C GLU A 199 17.12 16.14 -2.82
N SER A 200 17.70 17.02 -1.98
CA SER A 200 18.07 16.89 -0.56
C SER A 200 17.39 17.91 0.37
N GLY A 201 16.78 17.41 1.46
CA GLY A 201 16.01 18.18 2.45
C GLY A 201 14.49 17.88 2.41
N TYR A 202 14.04 17.28 1.30
CA TYR A 202 12.76 16.61 1.03
C TYR A 202 11.44 17.41 1.10
N SER A 203 10.56 17.17 0.12
CA SER A 203 9.20 16.59 0.29
C SER A 203 8.48 16.56 -1.06
N SER A 204 7.66 15.54 -1.33
CA SER A 204 6.61 15.62 -2.36
C SER A 204 5.42 14.70 -2.08
N GLY A 205 4.27 15.00 -2.68
CA GLY A 205 3.07 14.16 -2.69
C GLY A 205 2.21 14.42 -3.92
N PHE A 206 1.73 13.36 -4.56
CA PHE A 206 0.76 13.40 -5.64
C PHE A 206 -0.40 12.44 -5.39
N GLY A 207 -1.55 13.01 -5.01
CA GLY A 207 -2.85 12.37 -5.19
C GLY A 207 -3.44 12.66 -6.58
N PRO A 208 -4.67 12.19 -6.81
CA PRO A 208 -4.94 10.96 -7.55
C PRO A 208 -4.37 10.96 -8.98
N ILE A 209 -3.80 9.84 -9.43
CA ILE A 209 -3.57 9.59 -10.87
C ILE A 209 -4.50 8.46 -11.32
N THR A 210 -5.57 8.86 -12.01
CA THR A 210 -6.66 7.98 -12.44
C THR A 210 -6.53 7.63 -13.91
N THR A 211 -6.67 6.36 -14.33
CA THR A 211 -6.89 6.05 -15.77
C THR A 211 -7.91 4.95 -16.00
N THR A 212 -8.78 5.16 -16.99
CA THR A 212 -9.87 4.27 -17.43
C THR A 212 -9.81 4.04 -18.96
N GLY A 213 -9.91 2.80 -19.44
CA GLY A 213 -10.04 2.42 -20.87
C GLY A 213 -8.87 1.63 -21.50
N THR A 214 -9.03 1.20 -22.76
CA THR A 214 -8.12 0.29 -23.51
C THR A 214 -7.04 1.02 -24.33
N GLY A 215 -5.79 1.04 -23.80
CA GLY A 215 -4.43 1.22 -24.38
C GLY A 215 -4.13 2.49 -25.22
N ASN A 216 -3.09 3.30 -25.01
CA ASN A 216 -1.82 3.23 -24.26
C ASN A 216 -1.76 4.30 -23.16
N THR A 217 -1.13 4.00 -22.02
CA THR A 217 -0.82 4.96 -20.95
C THR A 217 0.66 5.38 -21.02
N ALA A 218 0.94 6.67 -20.87
CA ALA A 218 2.28 7.17 -20.56
C ALA A 218 2.16 8.46 -19.74
N LEU A 219 2.68 8.48 -18.51
CA LEU A 219 2.95 9.73 -17.79
C LEU A 219 4.22 9.61 -16.91
N ASN A 220 5.30 10.26 -17.36
CA ASN A 220 6.58 10.41 -16.64
C ASN A 220 6.57 11.68 -15.75
N LEU A 221 7.02 11.61 -14.48
CA LEU A 221 7.20 12.78 -13.59
C LEU A 221 8.52 12.73 -12.77
N CYS A 222 9.58 13.44 -13.21
CA CYS A 222 10.88 13.58 -12.52
C CYS A 222 10.91 14.70 -11.45
N SER A 223 11.81 14.64 -10.43
CA SER A 223 12.32 15.85 -9.75
C SER A 223 13.85 15.86 -9.44
N GLY A 224 14.62 16.57 -10.31
CA GLY A 224 16.08 16.97 -10.31
C GLY A 224 17.14 15.91 -10.73
N SER A 225 18.28 16.11 -11.45
CA SER A 225 18.82 17.12 -12.41
C SER A 225 19.07 16.45 -13.80
N ASP A 226 19.18 17.25 -14.87
CA ASP A 226 19.00 16.90 -16.31
C ASP A 226 19.73 15.67 -16.90
N ALA A 227 20.72 15.09 -16.22
CA ALA A 227 21.51 13.98 -16.77
C ALA A 227 20.81 12.60 -16.69
N PHE A 228 19.82 12.40 -15.80
CA PHE A 228 19.14 11.11 -15.62
C PHE A 228 17.84 10.99 -16.43
N CYS A 229 17.09 12.09 -16.59
CA CYS A 229 15.84 12.09 -17.35
C CYS A 229 16.06 12.02 -18.89
N ALA A 230 17.29 12.12 -19.39
CA ALA A 230 17.60 12.12 -20.83
C ALA A 230 17.78 10.73 -21.47
N SER A 231 17.63 9.63 -20.73
CA SER A 231 17.92 8.27 -21.23
C SER A 231 16.71 7.33 -21.39
N HIS A 232 15.50 7.72 -21.02
CA HIS A 232 14.30 6.85 -21.03
C HIS A 232 13.01 7.58 -21.43
#